data_AF-A0A383YN98-F1
#
_entry.id   AF-A0A383YN98-F1
#
_cell.length_a   1.000
_cell.length_b   1.000
_cell.length_c   1.000
_cell.angle_alpha   90.00
_cell.angle_beta   90.00
_cell.angle_gamma   90.00
#
_symmetry.space_group_name_H-M   'P 1'
#
loop_
_entity.id
_entity.type
_entity.pdbx_description
1 polymer ?
#
loop_
_entity_poly.entity_id
_entity_poly.type
_entity_poly.pdbx_seq_one_letter_code
_entity_poly.pdbx_strand_id
1 'polypeptide(L)'
;MSQRFYSENVGIPHFPQDFEVAKYNTLEKVGTEGGKETAMVELRCPQSPEDPGDHGFLISAHFLLADGVETRRQFSVKKTSADASEYYENYIEELKKQGFPLREHLAPEATQLASEKLQALLSEEAVNSSVLSLWAEALGRLGHTVLRPVHRTSLNDVSKAEGILLLVKEELRNGETEEQVQTMMAEFYRLIPHRAAPAEKVSLRLLAKKEDLCLVSLCAVEFSLQFVGGREEGSFHI
;
A
#
# COMPACT_ATOMS: atom_id res chain seq x y z
N MET A 1 25.40 -9.95 -33.66
CA MET A 1 24.19 -9.19 -34.06
C MET A 1 24.22 -7.85 -33.34
N SER A 2 24.03 -6.75 -34.08
CA SER A 2 24.29 -5.39 -33.60
C SER A 2 23.27 -4.96 -32.54
N GLN A 3 23.75 -4.72 -31.32
CA GLN A 3 22.98 -4.30 -30.15
C GLN A 3 22.84 -2.76 -30.24
N ARG A 4 21.66 -2.26 -30.61
CA ARG A 4 21.44 -0.81 -30.76
C ARG A 4 21.21 -0.19 -29.39
N PHE A 5 22.23 0.50 -28.89
CA PHE A 5 22.12 1.47 -27.82
C PHE A 5 21.75 2.81 -28.43
N TYR A 6 20.74 3.48 -27.87
CA TYR A 6 20.47 4.88 -28.17
C TYR A 6 20.93 5.70 -26.98
N SER A 7 22.06 6.40 -27.12
CA SER A 7 22.49 7.49 -26.25
C SER A 7 22.06 8.82 -26.89
N GLU A 8 21.51 9.72 -26.09
CA GLU A 8 20.66 10.84 -26.51
C GLU A 8 21.15 11.71 -27.68
N ASN A 9 20.28 11.78 -28.70
CA ASN A 9 20.03 12.85 -29.69
C ASN A 9 19.09 12.34 -30.80
N VAL A 10 18.81 11.04 -30.82
CA VAL A 10 17.78 10.43 -31.67
C VAL A 10 16.51 10.36 -30.84
N GLY A 11 15.42 10.93 -31.35
CA GLY A 11 14.14 11.04 -30.64
C GLY A 11 13.75 9.73 -29.95
N ILE A 12 13.13 9.87 -28.78
CA ILE A 12 12.55 8.75 -28.03
C ILE A 12 11.80 7.87 -29.04
N PRO A 13 12.14 6.57 -29.17
CA PRO A 13 11.40 5.69 -30.06
C PRO A 13 9.92 5.85 -29.75
N HIS A 14 9.11 6.19 -30.74
CA HIS A 14 7.67 6.40 -30.55
C HIS A 14 7.06 5.07 -30.11
N PHE A 15 6.91 4.91 -28.81
CA PHE A 15 6.43 3.69 -28.19
C PHE A 15 4.94 3.85 -27.91
N PRO A 16 4.11 2.82 -28.16
CA PRO A 16 2.70 2.89 -27.83
C PRO A 16 2.52 3.19 -26.33
N GLN A 17 1.56 4.06 -26.02
CA GLN A 17 1.20 4.39 -24.63
C GLN A 17 0.52 3.20 -23.91
N ASP A 18 0.11 2.18 -24.68
CA ASP A 18 -0.53 0.96 -24.20
C ASP A 18 0.50 -0.12 -23.82
N PHE A 19 1.18 0.10 -22.69
CA PHE A 19 2.11 -0.87 -22.09
C PHE A 19 1.75 -1.19 -20.64
N GLU A 20 2.33 -2.22 -20.08
CA GLU A 20 2.32 -2.54 -18.65
C GLU A 20 3.73 -2.51 -18.09
N VAL A 21 3.85 -2.14 -16.81
CA VAL A 21 5.15 -2.14 -16.12
C VAL A 21 5.32 -3.50 -15.46
N ALA A 22 6.20 -4.32 -16.02
CA ALA A 22 6.43 -5.69 -15.57
C ALA A 22 7.41 -5.77 -14.40
N LYS A 23 8.48 -4.95 -14.43
CA LYS A 23 9.47 -4.84 -13.35
C LYS A 23 9.98 -3.40 -13.26
N TYR A 24 10.34 -2.97 -12.06
CA TYR A 24 11.03 -1.70 -11.85
C TYR A 24 11.98 -1.78 -10.66
N ASN A 25 13.06 -0.99 -10.69
CA ASN A 25 13.99 -0.84 -9.58
C ASN A 25 14.56 0.57 -9.55
N THR A 26 14.79 1.05 -8.32
CA THR A 26 15.56 2.27 -8.07
C THR A 26 16.90 1.91 -7.46
N LEU A 27 17.97 2.50 -7.98
CA LEU A 27 19.32 2.32 -7.46
C LEU A 27 19.94 3.68 -7.20
N GLU A 28 20.81 3.78 -6.19
CA GLU A 28 21.36 5.06 -5.76
C GLU A 28 22.84 4.94 -5.51
N LYS A 29 23.62 5.85 -6.10
CA LYS A 29 25.06 5.97 -5.90
C LYS A 29 25.38 7.28 -5.20
N VAL A 30 26.14 7.20 -4.13
CA VAL A 30 26.71 8.38 -3.46
C VAL A 30 28.13 8.58 -3.98
N GLY A 31 28.36 9.68 -4.69
CA GLY A 31 29.65 10.08 -5.22
C GLY A 31 30.62 10.54 -4.12
N THR A 32 31.90 10.54 -4.44
CA THR A 32 33.00 10.91 -3.51
C THR A 32 32.96 12.37 -3.06
N GLU A 33 32.27 13.25 -3.78
CA GLU A 33 32.08 14.66 -3.41
C GLU A 33 30.74 14.93 -2.70
N GLY A 34 30.02 13.88 -2.30
CA GLY A 34 28.69 14.00 -1.68
C GLY A 34 27.54 14.18 -2.68
N GLY A 35 27.84 14.24 -3.98
CA GLY A 35 26.84 14.23 -5.05
C GLY A 35 26.13 12.88 -5.13
N LYS A 36 24.80 12.87 -4.99
CA LYS A 36 23.97 11.68 -5.12
C LYS A 36 23.44 11.55 -6.55
N GLU A 37 23.52 10.36 -7.12
CA GLU A 37 22.96 10.01 -8.41
C GLU A 37 22.00 8.83 -8.25
N THR A 38 20.79 8.97 -8.79
CA THR A 38 19.72 7.97 -8.72
C THR A 38 19.46 7.40 -10.11
N ALA A 39 19.29 6.09 -10.20
CA ALA A 39 18.92 5.37 -11.41
C ALA A 39 17.51 4.79 -11.25
N MET A 40 16.60 5.09 -12.16
CA MET A 40 15.30 4.44 -12.29
C MET A 40 15.35 3.50 -13.49
N VAL A 41 15.13 2.20 -13.26
CA VAL A 41 15.07 1.19 -14.31
C VAL A 41 13.67 0.61 -14.37
N GLU A 42 13.08 0.58 -15.57
CA GLU A 42 11.75 0.02 -15.82
C GLU A 42 11.81 -0.99 -16.96
N LEU A 43 11.10 -2.11 -16.79
CA LEU A 43 10.79 -3.07 -17.84
C LEU A 43 9.31 -2.94 -18.18
N ARG A 44 9.03 -2.61 -19.44
CA ARG A 44 7.69 -2.43 -19.99
C ARG A 44 7.36 -3.56 -20.96
N CYS A 45 6.16 -4.11 -20.87
CA CYS A 45 5.63 -5.12 -21.78
C CYS A 45 4.41 -4.60 -22.53
N PRO A 46 4.14 -5.08 -23.76
CA PRO A 46 2.92 -4.74 -24.48
C PRO A 46 1.69 -5.34 -23.76
N GLN A 47 0.56 -4.61 -23.75
CA GLN A 47 -0.68 -5.08 -23.09
C GLN A 47 -1.43 -6.18 -23.88
N SER A 48 -1.19 -6.28 -25.19
CA SER A 48 -1.79 -7.33 -26.02
C SER A 48 -0.71 -8.14 -26.75
N PRO A 49 -0.68 -9.46 -26.58
CA PRO A 49 0.15 -10.36 -27.40
C PRO A 49 -0.32 -10.46 -28.86
N GLU A 50 -1.53 -9.99 -29.16
CA GLU A 50 -2.25 -10.28 -30.42
C GLU A 50 -1.92 -9.31 -31.56
N ASP A 51 -1.25 -8.19 -31.27
CA ASP A 51 -0.70 -7.28 -32.27
C ASP A 51 0.82 -7.14 -32.08
N PRO A 52 1.61 -8.12 -32.56
CA PRO A 52 3.06 -8.07 -32.54
C PRO A 52 3.53 -7.16 -33.68
N GLY A 53 3.13 -5.88 -33.66
CA GLY A 53 3.95 -4.84 -34.28
C GLY A 53 5.39 -4.95 -33.77
N ASP A 54 6.31 -4.11 -34.25
CA ASP A 54 7.72 -4.10 -33.80
C ASP A 54 7.89 -3.70 -32.30
N HIS A 55 6.80 -3.76 -31.53
CA HIS A 55 6.61 -3.50 -30.12
C HIS A 55 7.15 -4.65 -29.27
N GLY A 56 8.47 -4.71 -29.14
CA GLY A 56 9.14 -5.57 -28.16
C GLY A 56 8.99 -5.07 -26.72
N PHE A 57 9.49 -5.84 -25.76
CA PHE A 57 9.71 -5.43 -24.38
C PHE A 57 10.74 -4.30 -24.32
N LEU A 58 10.46 -3.25 -23.56
CA LEU A 58 11.34 -2.08 -23.43
C LEU A 58 11.93 -2.03 -22.03
N ILE A 59 13.26 -1.98 -21.96
CA ILE A 59 14.00 -1.65 -20.74
C ILE A 59 14.43 -0.19 -20.87
N SER A 60 13.98 0.67 -19.97
CA SER A 60 14.41 2.07 -19.88
C SER A 60 15.14 2.32 -18.58
N ALA A 61 16.26 3.03 -18.65
CA ALA A 61 17.01 3.48 -17.50
C ALA A 61 17.21 4.99 -17.57
N HIS A 62 16.71 5.69 -16.57
CA HIS A 62 16.80 7.13 -16.42
C HIS A 62 17.68 7.45 -15.22
N PHE A 63 18.54 8.45 -15.31
CA PHE A 63 19.41 8.81 -14.20
C PHE A 63 19.31 10.29 -13.87
N LEU A 64 19.33 10.56 -12.57
CA LEU A 64 19.07 11.85 -11.97
C LEU A 64 20.19 12.21 -10.99
N LEU A 65 20.70 13.43 -11.06
CA LEU A 65 21.52 13.98 -9.99
C LEU A 65 20.66 14.55 -8.86
N ALA A 66 21.28 14.77 -7.71
CA ALA A 66 20.62 15.30 -6.52
C ALA A 66 19.95 16.68 -6.73
N ASP A 67 20.37 17.44 -7.74
CA ASP A 67 19.77 18.72 -8.13
C ASP A 67 18.50 18.56 -8.99
N GLY A 68 18.07 17.33 -9.24
CA GLY A 68 16.89 17.02 -10.05
C GLY A 68 17.15 17.11 -11.56
N VAL A 69 18.40 17.24 -12.00
CA VAL A 69 18.75 17.26 -13.42
C VAL A 69 18.91 15.82 -13.92
N GLU A 70 18.13 15.47 -14.95
CA GLU A 70 18.28 14.20 -15.66
C GLU A 70 19.58 14.21 -16.46
N THR A 71 20.47 13.25 -16.21
CA THR A 71 21.82 13.25 -16.79
C THR A 71 21.98 12.33 -17.97
N ARG A 72 21.28 11.20 -17.97
CA ARG A 72 21.38 10.20 -19.03
C ARG A 72 20.12 9.36 -19.11
N ARG A 73 19.78 8.96 -20.34
CA ARG A 73 18.76 7.96 -20.63
C ARG A 73 19.33 6.81 -21.44
N GLN A 74 18.92 5.60 -21.11
CA GLN A 74 19.29 4.39 -21.84
C GLN A 74 18.03 3.57 -22.12
N PHE A 75 17.95 3.04 -23.34
CA PHE A 75 16.83 2.22 -23.78
C PHE A 75 17.33 0.94 -24.46
N SER A 76 16.67 -0.18 -24.18
CA SER A 76 16.91 -1.46 -24.85
C SER A 76 15.59 -2.11 -25.20
N VAL A 77 15.41 -2.50 -26.46
CA VAL A 77 14.23 -3.22 -26.93
C VAL A 77 14.57 -4.69 -27.12
N LYS A 78 13.73 -5.58 -26.60
CA LYS A 78 13.86 -7.04 -26.66
C LYS A 78 12.61 -7.64 -27.27
N LYS A 79 12.77 -8.68 -28.11
CA LYS A 79 11.64 -9.28 -28.82
C LYS A 79 10.88 -10.30 -27.98
N THR A 80 11.53 -10.88 -26.97
CA THR A 80 10.96 -11.93 -26.13
C THR A 80 11.00 -11.54 -24.66
N SER A 81 10.06 -12.07 -23.87
CA SER A 81 9.98 -11.85 -22.42
C SER A 81 11.21 -12.44 -21.70
N ALA A 82 11.72 -13.56 -22.19
CA ALA A 82 12.92 -14.22 -21.66
C ALA A 82 14.16 -13.34 -21.84
N ASP A 83 14.42 -12.86 -23.06
CA ASP A 83 15.56 -11.98 -23.34
C ASP A 83 15.44 -10.66 -22.57
N ALA A 84 14.20 -10.17 -22.40
CA ALA A 84 13.92 -8.95 -21.65
C ALA A 84 14.20 -9.11 -20.16
N SER A 85 13.72 -10.20 -19.56
CA SER A 85 13.91 -10.50 -18.14
C SER A 85 15.37 -10.75 -17.81
N GLU A 86 16.06 -11.57 -18.63
CA GLU A 86 17.49 -11.83 -18.47
C GLU A 86 18.31 -10.55 -18.62
N TYR A 87 18.01 -9.73 -19.63
CA TYR A 87 18.72 -8.46 -19.82
C TYR A 87 18.48 -7.50 -18.67
N TYR A 88 17.23 -7.39 -18.19
CA TYR A 88 16.89 -6.55 -17.05
C TYR A 88 17.70 -6.93 -15.82
N GLU A 89 17.72 -8.22 -15.46
CA GLU A 89 18.43 -8.71 -14.28
C GLU A 89 19.94 -8.50 -14.40
N ASN A 90 20.52 -8.82 -15.57
CA ASN A 90 21.93 -8.57 -15.84
C ASN A 90 22.28 -7.07 -15.78
N TYR A 91 21.40 -6.20 -16.25
CA TYR A 91 21.59 -4.76 -16.23
C TYR A 91 21.54 -4.20 -14.80
N ILE A 92 20.64 -4.71 -13.96
CA ILE A 92 20.61 -4.38 -12.52
C ILE A 92 21.91 -4.80 -11.83
N GLU A 93 22.41 -6.02 -12.09
CA GLU A 93 23.69 -6.48 -11.54
C GLU A 93 24.88 -5.65 -12.02
N GLU A 94 24.85 -5.20 -13.27
CA GLU A 94 25.88 -4.31 -13.82
C GLU A 94 25.86 -2.94 -13.14
N LEU A 95 24.68 -2.36 -12.89
CA LEU A 95 24.56 -1.12 -12.12
C LEU A 95 25.07 -1.28 -10.68
N LYS A 96 24.79 -2.42 -10.03
CA LYS A 96 25.33 -2.72 -8.70
C LYS A 96 26.86 -2.74 -8.71
N LYS A 97 27.49 -3.38 -9.70
CA LYS A 97 28.95 -3.39 -9.87
C LYS A 97 29.53 -1.99 -10.10
N GLN A 98 28.77 -1.11 -10.75
CA GLN A 98 29.13 0.30 -10.95
C GLN A 98 28.96 1.18 -9.69
N GLY A 99 28.52 0.59 -8.57
CA GLY A 99 28.36 1.26 -7.29
C GLY A 99 26.98 1.86 -7.07
N PHE A 100 25.95 1.38 -7.78
CA PHE A 100 24.55 1.71 -7.52
C PHE A 100 23.89 0.57 -6.73
N PRO A 101 23.96 0.54 -5.38
CA PRO A 101 23.19 -0.39 -4.59
C PRO A 101 21.68 -0.22 -4.81
N LEU A 102 20.95 -1.32 -4.66
CA LEU A 102 19.49 -1.34 -4.75
C LEU A 102 18.89 -0.54 -3.59
N ARG A 103 17.86 0.28 -3.87
CA ARG A 103 16.99 0.82 -2.83
C ARG A 103 15.72 -0.02 -2.70
N GLU A 104 15.34 -0.29 -1.46
CA GLU A 104 14.04 -0.88 -1.12
C GLU A 104 12.90 0.13 -1.27
N HIS A 105 13.20 1.42 -1.10
CA HIS A 105 12.20 2.49 -1.14
C HIS A 105 12.50 3.46 -2.27
N LEU A 106 11.48 3.76 -3.07
CA LEU A 106 11.58 4.69 -4.17
C LEU A 106 11.75 6.12 -3.62
N ALA A 107 12.80 6.81 -4.06
CA ALA A 107 13.00 8.20 -3.68
C ALA A 107 11.96 9.09 -4.41
N PRO A 108 11.34 10.09 -3.75
CA PRO A 108 10.34 10.95 -4.39
C PRO A 108 10.83 11.60 -5.68
N GLU A 109 12.12 11.95 -5.72
CA GLU A 109 12.78 12.54 -6.88
C GLU A 109 12.91 11.53 -8.04
N ALA A 110 12.98 10.23 -7.74
CA ALA A 110 13.04 9.18 -8.75
C ALA A 110 11.66 8.90 -9.37
N THR A 111 10.57 9.18 -8.65
CA THR A 111 9.20 9.03 -9.15
C THR A 111 8.96 9.90 -10.38
N GLN A 112 9.61 11.07 -10.47
CA GLN A 112 9.46 11.95 -11.64
C GLN A 112 10.05 11.35 -12.93
N LEU A 113 10.98 10.41 -12.81
CA LEU A 113 11.56 9.68 -13.94
C LEU A 113 10.74 8.46 -14.33
N ALA A 114 9.83 8.03 -13.46
CA ALA A 114 8.99 6.89 -13.72
C ALA A 114 7.96 7.23 -14.80
N SER A 115 7.58 6.24 -15.59
CA SER A 115 6.46 6.39 -16.52
C SER A 115 5.16 6.70 -15.79
N GLU A 116 4.21 7.38 -16.43
CA GLU A 116 2.90 7.71 -15.83
C GLU A 116 2.20 6.48 -15.23
N LYS A 117 2.32 5.33 -15.90
CA LYS A 117 1.79 4.05 -15.39
C LYS A 117 2.49 3.58 -14.12
N LEU A 118 3.83 3.68 -14.04
CA LEU A 118 4.54 3.37 -12.79
C LEU A 118 4.21 4.39 -11.70
N GLN A 119 4.10 5.69 -12.02
CA GLN A 119 3.71 6.71 -11.05
C GLN A 119 2.32 6.44 -10.45
N ALA A 120 1.36 6.01 -11.28
CA ALA A 120 0.03 5.59 -10.83
C ALA A 120 0.12 4.37 -9.89
N LEU A 121 0.85 3.33 -10.29
CA LEU A 121 1.05 2.12 -9.47
C LEU A 121 1.68 2.45 -8.10
N LEU A 122 2.72 3.29 -8.09
CA LEU A 122 3.39 3.72 -6.86
C LEU A 122 2.49 4.55 -5.95
N SER A 123 1.63 5.37 -6.55
CA SER A 123 0.64 6.17 -5.80
C SER A 123 -0.41 5.27 -5.14
N GLU A 124 -0.89 4.26 -5.84
CA GLU A 124 -1.80 3.25 -5.27
C GLU A 124 -1.14 2.44 -4.15
N GLU A 125 0.11 2.02 -4.32
CA GLU A 125 0.87 1.28 -3.30
C GLU A 125 1.11 2.12 -2.03
N ALA A 126 1.44 3.41 -2.18
CA ALA A 126 1.61 4.32 -1.04
C ALA A 126 0.30 4.52 -0.25
N VAL A 127 -0.82 4.61 -0.95
CA VAL A 127 -2.16 4.67 -0.31
C VAL A 127 -2.45 3.35 0.42
N ASN A 128 -2.20 2.21 -0.20
CA ASN A 128 -2.41 0.91 0.43
C ASN A 128 -1.53 0.70 1.68
N SER A 129 -0.25 1.07 1.62
CA SER A 129 0.68 0.97 2.74
C SER A 129 0.29 1.89 3.91
N SER A 130 -0.10 3.13 3.62
CA SER A 130 -0.56 4.08 4.64
C SER A 130 -1.88 3.64 5.29
N VAL A 131 -2.81 3.10 4.50
CA VAL A 131 -4.05 2.49 4.99
C VAL A 131 -3.74 1.32 5.92
N LEU A 132 -2.88 0.38 5.53
CA LEU A 132 -2.46 -0.74 6.37
C LEU A 132 -1.80 -0.29 7.68
N SER A 133 -0.99 0.76 7.64
CA SER A 133 -0.31 1.32 8.81
C SER A 133 -1.28 1.99 9.79
N LEU A 134 -2.23 2.77 9.28
CA LEU A 134 -3.31 3.36 10.07
C LEU A 134 -4.19 2.29 10.71
N TRP A 135 -4.47 1.20 9.97
CA TRP A 135 -5.19 0.05 10.52
C TRP A 135 -4.41 -0.66 11.63
N ALA A 136 -3.10 -0.87 11.45
CA ALA A 136 -2.26 -1.48 12.47
C ALA A 136 -2.24 -0.66 13.78
N GLU A 137 -2.14 0.66 13.68
CA GLU A 137 -2.22 1.58 14.82
C GLU A 137 -3.61 1.56 15.48
N ALA A 138 -4.69 1.62 14.69
CA ALA A 138 -6.06 1.57 15.19
C ALA A 138 -6.35 0.24 15.92
N LEU A 139 -5.92 -0.89 15.35
CA LEU A 139 -6.02 -2.22 15.95
C LEU A 139 -5.18 -2.32 17.24
N GLY A 140 -3.98 -1.74 17.25
CA GLY A 140 -3.12 -1.67 18.44
C GLY A 140 -3.82 -0.95 19.59
N ARG A 141 -4.35 0.25 19.33
CA ARG A 141 -5.13 1.03 20.31
C ARG A 141 -6.37 0.29 20.80
N LEU A 142 -7.05 -0.42 19.90
CA LEU A 142 -8.22 -1.22 20.23
C LEU A 142 -7.86 -2.42 21.11
N GLY A 143 -6.73 -3.08 20.85
CA GLY A 143 -6.19 -4.17 21.66
C GLY A 143 -5.84 -3.75 23.10
N HIS A 144 -5.49 -2.48 23.33
CA HIS A 144 -5.30 -1.93 24.67
C HIS A 144 -6.62 -1.59 25.40
N THR A 145 -7.73 -1.46 24.67
CA THR A 145 -9.03 -1.09 25.23
C THR A 145 -9.92 -2.31 25.50
N VAL A 146 -9.98 -3.24 24.55
CA VAL A 146 -10.82 -4.43 24.58
C VAL A 146 -9.99 -5.63 25.06
N LEU A 147 -10.60 -6.46 25.90
CA LEU A 147 -9.97 -7.65 26.50
C LEU A 147 -9.76 -8.75 25.47
N ARG A 148 -10.68 -8.91 24.52
CA ARG A 148 -10.57 -9.87 23.41
C ARG A 148 -10.12 -9.19 22.13
N PRO A 149 -9.23 -9.82 21.34
CA PRO A 149 -8.88 -9.32 20.02
C PRO A 149 -10.11 -9.23 19.12
N VAL A 150 -10.17 -8.16 18.33
CA VAL A 150 -11.33 -7.78 17.51
C VAL A 150 -11.73 -8.85 16.51
N HIS A 151 -10.74 -9.57 15.96
CA HIS A 151 -10.93 -10.70 15.03
C HIS A 151 -11.61 -11.94 15.67
N ARG A 152 -11.85 -11.94 17.00
CA ARG A 152 -12.60 -12.99 17.72
C ARG A 152 -13.95 -12.51 18.24
N THR A 153 -14.33 -11.28 17.94
CA THR A 153 -15.65 -10.72 18.28
C THR A 153 -16.58 -11.01 17.11
N SER A 154 -17.78 -11.53 17.38
CA SER A 154 -18.76 -11.75 16.32
C SER A 154 -19.30 -10.41 15.82
N LEU A 155 -19.48 -10.26 14.50
CA LEU A 155 -20.19 -9.11 13.92
C LEU A 155 -21.54 -8.89 14.61
N ASN A 156 -22.25 -10.00 14.91
CA ASN A 156 -23.52 -10.00 15.63
C ASN A 156 -23.42 -9.42 17.04
N ASP A 157 -22.31 -9.67 17.75
CA ASP A 157 -22.09 -9.14 19.09
C ASP A 157 -21.79 -7.63 19.04
N VAL A 158 -21.06 -7.17 18.02
CA VAL A 158 -20.80 -5.74 17.78
C VAL A 158 -22.09 -5.00 17.42
N SER A 159 -22.91 -5.53 16.51
CA SER A 159 -24.20 -4.92 16.15
C SER A 159 -25.18 -4.87 17.33
N LYS A 160 -25.23 -5.92 18.16
CA LYS A 160 -26.03 -5.90 19.39
C LYS A 160 -25.53 -4.88 20.41
N ALA A 161 -24.21 -4.76 20.56
CA ALA A 161 -23.61 -3.77 21.45
C ALA A 161 -23.93 -2.34 21.00
N GLU A 162 -23.87 -2.05 19.70
CA GLU A 162 -24.31 -0.77 19.13
C GLU A 162 -25.79 -0.48 19.43
N GLY A 163 -26.67 -1.47 19.24
CA GLY A 163 -28.10 -1.35 19.58
C GLY A 163 -28.34 -1.03 21.07
N ILE A 164 -27.57 -1.65 21.97
CA ILE A 164 -27.63 -1.35 23.41
C ILE A 164 -27.18 0.08 23.70
N LEU A 165 -26.12 0.58 23.06
CA LEU A 165 -25.69 1.97 23.24
C LEU A 165 -26.76 2.98 22.82
N LEU A 166 -27.50 2.70 21.74
CA LEU A 166 -28.63 3.52 21.31
C LEU A 166 -29.75 3.55 22.36
N LEU A 167 -30.09 2.39 22.93
CA LEU A 167 -31.07 2.30 24.01
C LEU A 167 -30.62 3.08 25.25
N VAL A 168 -29.37 2.91 25.68
CA VAL A 168 -28.82 3.66 26.84
C VAL A 168 -28.85 5.17 26.60
N LYS A 169 -28.60 5.62 25.37
CA LYS A 169 -28.64 7.03 24.98
C LYS A 169 -30.04 7.61 25.04
N GLU A 170 -31.05 6.83 24.65
CA GLU A 170 -32.46 7.21 24.73
C GLU A 170 -32.91 7.31 26.20
N GLU A 171 -32.57 6.32 27.01
CA GLU A 171 -32.92 6.24 28.44
C GLU A 171 -32.29 7.39 29.25
N LEU A 172 -31.05 7.76 28.92
CA LEU A 172 -30.39 8.94 29.50
C LEU A 172 -31.05 10.27 29.11
N ARG A 173 -31.68 10.35 27.92
CA ARG A 173 -32.41 11.55 27.47
C ARG A 173 -33.80 11.62 28.09
N ASN A 174 -34.42 10.47 28.36
CA ASN A 174 -35.75 10.36 28.94
C ASN A 174 -35.75 10.50 30.48
N GLY A 175 -34.57 10.46 31.12
CA GLY A 175 -34.43 10.68 32.56
C GLY A 175 -34.73 9.45 33.42
N GLU A 176 -34.48 8.27 32.88
CA GLU A 176 -34.70 6.96 33.52
C GLU A 176 -33.73 6.70 34.68
N THR A 177 -34.00 5.66 35.46
CA THR A 177 -33.22 5.36 36.68
C THR A 177 -31.78 4.96 36.38
N GLU A 178 -30.84 5.34 37.25
CA GLU A 178 -29.42 5.01 37.10
C GLU A 178 -29.21 3.49 37.07
N GLU A 179 -30.05 2.73 37.78
CA GLU A 179 -30.03 1.27 37.83
C GLU A 179 -30.35 0.62 36.47
N GLN A 180 -31.36 1.13 35.73
CA GLN A 180 -31.69 0.64 34.38
C GLN A 180 -30.54 0.92 33.41
N VAL A 181 -30.03 2.15 33.40
CA VAL A 181 -28.90 2.58 32.56
C VAL A 181 -27.65 1.73 32.82
N GLN A 182 -27.34 1.44 34.09
CA GLN A 182 -26.22 0.58 34.46
C GLN A 182 -26.42 -0.88 34.04
N THR A 183 -27.66 -1.39 34.12
CA THR A 183 -27.98 -2.77 33.69
C THR A 183 -27.75 -2.96 32.19
N MET A 184 -28.22 -2.02 31.37
CA MET A 184 -27.97 -2.04 29.92
C MET A 184 -26.47 -1.89 29.60
N MET A 185 -25.76 -1.02 30.31
CA MET A 185 -24.30 -0.90 30.15
C MET A 185 -23.54 -2.17 30.55
N ALA A 186 -24.01 -2.92 31.55
CA ALA A 186 -23.43 -4.22 31.90
C ALA A 186 -23.60 -5.23 30.76
N GLU A 187 -24.74 -5.19 30.05
CA GLU A 187 -24.95 -6.03 28.86
C GLU A 187 -24.01 -5.63 27.71
N PHE A 188 -23.79 -4.34 27.48
CA PHE A 188 -22.79 -3.85 26.53
C PHE A 188 -21.39 -4.40 26.85
N TYR A 189 -20.94 -4.30 28.10
CA TYR A 189 -19.62 -4.81 28.52
C TYR A 189 -19.51 -6.33 28.48
N ARG A 190 -20.64 -7.06 28.54
CA ARG A 190 -20.68 -8.51 28.32
C ARG A 190 -20.41 -8.87 26.86
N LEU A 191 -20.97 -8.09 25.92
CA LEU A 191 -20.78 -8.30 24.48
C LEU A 191 -19.41 -7.85 23.99
N ILE A 192 -18.90 -6.73 24.51
CA ILE A 192 -17.56 -6.21 24.22
C ILE A 192 -16.78 -6.08 25.54
N PRO A 193 -16.10 -7.15 25.99
CA PRO A 193 -15.35 -7.13 27.24
C PRO A 193 -14.18 -6.15 27.18
N HIS A 194 -14.12 -5.19 28.10
CA HIS A 194 -13.04 -4.20 28.19
C HIS A 194 -11.95 -4.63 29.19
N ARG A 195 -10.73 -4.12 29.02
CA ARG A 195 -9.62 -4.37 29.98
C ARG A 195 -9.73 -3.54 31.25
N ALA A 196 -10.20 -2.30 31.12
CA ALA A 196 -10.44 -1.43 32.26
C ALA A 196 -11.81 -1.73 32.88
N ALA A 197 -11.90 -1.66 34.21
CA ALA A 197 -13.15 -1.82 34.93
C ALA A 197 -14.15 -0.71 34.52
N PRO A 198 -15.46 -1.01 34.46
CA PRO A 198 -16.50 -0.01 34.20
C PRO A 198 -16.68 0.90 35.43
N ALA A 199 -15.74 1.82 35.65
CA ALA A 199 -15.74 2.72 36.81
C ALA A 199 -16.21 4.14 36.48
N GLU A 200 -16.51 4.44 35.21
CA GLU A 200 -16.93 5.77 34.78
C GLU A 200 -18.46 5.90 34.81
N LYS A 201 -18.98 7.00 35.37
CA LYS A 201 -20.41 7.32 35.34
C LYS A 201 -20.90 7.37 33.89
N VAL A 202 -22.04 6.74 33.62
CA VAL A 202 -22.61 6.73 32.27
C VAL A 202 -23.00 8.15 31.88
N SER A 203 -22.42 8.63 30.77
CA SER A 203 -22.61 9.97 30.24
C SER A 203 -22.67 9.93 28.73
N LEU A 204 -23.27 10.94 28.10
CA LEU A 204 -23.31 11.03 26.63
C LEU A 204 -21.91 11.03 26.00
N ARG A 205 -20.91 11.60 26.69
CA ARG A 205 -19.52 11.56 26.25
C ARG A 205 -18.92 10.16 26.30
N LEU A 206 -19.25 9.38 27.33
CA LEU A 206 -18.84 7.99 27.42
C LEU A 206 -19.48 7.17 26.30
N LEU A 207 -20.78 7.36 26.06
CA LEU A 207 -21.51 6.67 25.00
C LEU A 207 -20.91 6.96 23.62
N ALA A 208 -20.61 8.21 23.29
CA ALA A 208 -19.96 8.57 22.02
C ALA A 208 -18.64 7.80 21.83
N LYS A 209 -17.79 7.72 22.88
CA LYS A 209 -16.56 6.94 22.82
C LYS A 209 -16.80 5.44 22.63
N LYS A 210 -17.91 4.90 23.14
CA LYS A 210 -18.29 3.49 22.96
C LYS A 210 -18.90 3.24 21.57
N GLU A 211 -19.65 4.20 21.02
CA GLU A 211 -20.14 4.18 19.64
C GLU A 211 -18.95 4.16 18.68
N ASP A 212 -17.96 5.05 18.88
CA ASP A 212 -16.71 5.07 18.10
C ASP A 212 -15.98 3.71 18.16
N LEU A 213 -15.97 3.07 19.34
CA LEU A 213 -15.37 1.74 19.53
C LEU A 213 -16.08 0.66 18.72
N CYS A 214 -17.41 0.66 18.70
CA CYS A 214 -18.21 -0.27 17.91
C CYS A 214 -17.94 -0.09 16.41
N LEU A 215 -17.90 1.15 15.92
CA LEU A 215 -17.60 1.46 14.52
C LEU A 215 -16.22 0.93 14.10
N VAL A 216 -15.17 1.24 14.88
CA VAL A 216 -13.81 0.75 14.58
C VAL A 216 -13.75 -0.78 14.65
N SER A 217 -14.48 -1.40 15.58
CA SER A 217 -14.55 -2.86 15.69
C SER A 217 -15.25 -3.50 14.48
N LEU A 218 -16.33 -2.91 13.99
CA LEU A 218 -17.06 -3.37 12.81
C LEU A 218 -16.17 -3.30 11.56
N CYS A 219 -15.53 -2.14 11.33
CA CYS A 219 -14.64 -1.96 10.18
C CYS A 219 -13.45 -2.91 10.22
N ALA A 220 -12.90 -3.20 11.40
CA ALA A 220 -11.80 -4.16 11.55
C ALA A 220 -12.21 -5.60 11.20
N VAL A 221 -13.43 -6.02 11.53
CA VAL A 221 -13.96 -7.35 11.17
C VAL A 221 -14.18 -7.45 9.66
N GLU A 222 -14.77 -6.43 9.03
CA GLU A 222 -15.00 -6.38 7.58
C GLU A 222 -13.69 -6.34 6.80
N PHE A 223 -12.72 -5.52 7.24
CA PHE A 223 -11.40 -5.44 6.62
C PHE A 223 -10.64 -6.77 6.71
N SER A 224 -10.75 -7.47 7.84
CA SER A 224 -10.15 -8.81 8.02
C SER A 224 -10.73 -9.83 7.04
N LEU A 225 -12.03 -9.75 6.73
CA LEU A 225 -12.67 -10.64 5.76
C LEU A 225 -12.23 -10.35 4.32
N GLN A 226 -12.03 -9.07 3.97
CA GLN A 226 -11.62 -8.67 2.62
C GLN A 226 -10.13 -8.94 2.32
N PHE A 227 -9.23 -8.73 3.30
CA PHE A 227 -7.78 -8.84 3.06
C PHE A 227 -7.17 -10.23 3.35
N VAL A 228 -7.80 -11.07 4.18
CA VAL A 228 -7.33 -12.45 4.41
C VAL A 228 -7.81 -13.39 3.30
N GLY A 229 -8.95 -13.11 2.66
CA GLY A 229 -9.47 -13.90 1.54
C GLY A 229 -8.81 -13.66 0.18
N GLY A 230 -7.96 -12.62 0.05
CA GLY A 230 -7.37 -12.21 -1.24
C GLY A 230 -5.89 -12.56 -1.44
N ARG A 231 -5.28 -13.38 -0.55
CA ARG A 231 -3.83 -13.66 -0.58
C ARG A 231 -3.45 -15.11 -0.92
N GLU A 232 -4.35 -15.86 -1.54
CA GLU A 232 -4.07 -17.13 -2.21
C GLU A 232 -4.55 -17.05 -3.67
N GLU A 233 -3.72 -16.50 -4.55
CA GLU A 233 -3.58 -16.85 -5.97
C GLU A 233 -2.78 -15.74 -6.67
N GLY A 234 -1.47 -15.89 -6.65
CA GLY A 234 -0.53 -15.00 -7.32
C GLY A 234 0.75 -15.73 -7.69
N SER A 235 0.64 -17.02 -8.02
CA SER A 235 1.72 -17.74 -8.71
C SER A 235 1.55 -17.49 -10.20
N PHE A 236 2.04 -16.35 -10.67
CA PHE A 236 2.34 -16.22 -12.09
C PHE A 236 3.56 -17.12 -12.37
N HIS A 237 3.28 -18.34 -12.83
CA HIS A 237 4.26 -19.09 -13.59
C HIS A 237 4.39 -18.43 -14.95
N ILE A 238 5.57 -17.83 -15.17
CA ILE A 238 6.08 -17.46 -16.49
C ILE A 238 6.49 -18.74 -17.22
#